data_AF-A0A954URD7-F1
#
_entry.id   AF-A0A954URD7-F1
#
_cell.length_a   1.000
_cell.length_b   1.000
_cell.length_c   1.000
_cell.angle_alpha   90.00
_cell.angle_beta   90.00
_cell.angle_gamma   90.00
#
_symmetry.space_group_name_H-M   'P 1'
#
loop_
_entity.id
_entity.type
_entity.pdbx_description
1 polymer ?
#
loop_
_entity_poly.entity_id
_entity_poly.type
_entity_poly.pdbx_seq_one_letter_code
_entity_poly.pdbx_strand_id
1 'polypeptide(L)'
;MQRHVARTAVACQNLLGEGCNWNAGNNTLLWTDIEARTVYRLTSNDELVTNVLPERAAFIFPRARGGFVLGFPQAVVLADEALSQFSPL
;
A
#
# COMPACT_ATOMS: atom_id res chain seq x y z
N MET A 1 -3.43 14.03 32.26
CA MET A 1 -2.58 13.40 31.22
C MET A 1 -3.46 12.45 30.42
N GLN A 2 -3.52 12.59 29.10
CA GLN A 2 -4.25 11.66 28.24
C GLN A 2 -3.40 10.43 27.98
N ARG A 3 -3.98 9.23 28.12
CA ARG A 3 -3.26 7.97 27.94
C ARG A 3 -3.35 7.56 26.48
N HIS A 4 -2.22 7.45 25.80
CA HIS A 4 -2.15 6.89 24.45
C HIS A 4 -2.02 5.37 24.55
N VAL A 5 -2.81 4.63 23.79
CA VAL A 5 -2.76 3.17 23.71
C VAL A 5 -2.42 2.77 22.30
N ALA A 6 -1.38 1.96 22.14
CA ALA A 6 -1.04 1.32 20.88
C ALA A 6 -1.46 -0.16 20.94
N ARG A 7 -1.99 -0.66 19.83
CA ARG A 7 -2.30 -2.07 19.63
C ARG A 7 -1.94 -2.48 18.21
N THR A 8 -1.63 -3.75 18.01
CA THR A 8 -1.43 -4.30 16.67
C THR A 8 -2.75 -4.19 15.90
N ALA A 9 -2.74 -3.46 14.78
CA ALA A 9 -3.88 -3.39 13.88
C ALA A 9 -4.01 -4.67 13.04
N VAL A 10 -2.89 -5.17 12.53
CA VAL A 10 -2.82 -6.42 11.76
C VAL A 10 -1.45 -7.08 11.92
N ALA A 11 -1.42 -8.40 12.12
CA ALA A 11 -0.20 -9.19 12.17
C ALA A 11 0.07 -9.83 10.80
N CYS A 12 0.60 -9.05 9.86
CA CYS A 12 0.75 -9.43 8.44
C CYS A 12 2.12 -10.02 8.06
N GLN A 13 3.06 -10.12 9.00
CA GLN A 13 4.39 -10.72 8.82
C GLN A 13 5.20 -10.12 7.66
N ASN A 14 5.10 -8.80 7.43
CA ASN A 14 5.92 -8.14 6.40
C ASN A 14 7.41 -8.44 6.60
N LEU A 15 8.14 -8.65 5.50
CA LEU A 15 9.60 -8.71 5.50
C LEU A 15 10.20 -7.32 5.71
N LEU A 16 9.69 -6.31 4.98
CA LEU A 16 10.03 -4.90 5.16
C LEU A 16 8.83 -4.01 4.84
N GLY A 17 7.97 -3.79 5.85
CA GLY A 17 6.79 -2.92 5.72
C GLY A 17 7.15 -1.44 5.75
N GLU A 18 6.74 -0.70 4.72
CA GLU A 18 7.03 0.72 4.54
C GLU A 18 5.93 1.45 3.78
N GLY A 19 6.03 2.79 3.73
CA GLY A 19 5.18 3.60 2.86
C GLY A 19 3.70 3.60 3.24
N CYS A 20 3.39 3.46 4.53
CA CYS A 20 2.02 3.48 5.03
C CYS A 20 1.31 4.80 4.72
N ASN A 21 0.15 4.73 4.05
CA ASN A 21 -0.63 5.90 3.66
C ASN A 21 -2.14 5.63 3.76
N TRP A 22 -2.90 6.63 4.18
CA TRP A 22 -4.36 6.56 4.23
C TRP A 22 -4.99 6.93 2.89
N ASN A 23 -5.86 6.08 2.37
CA ASN A 23 -6.73 6.38 1.25
C ASN A 23 -8.13 6.79 1.74
N ALA A 24 -8.36 8.10 1.80
CA ALA A 24 -9.64 8.65 2.24
C ALA A 24 -10.80 8.35 1.28
N GLY A 25 -10.53 8.04 0.00
CA GLY A 25 -11.59 7.77 -0.98
C GLY A 25 -12.37 6.48 -0.71
N ASN A 26 -11.75 5.50 -0.04
CA ASN A 26 -12.36 4.21 0.28
C ASN A 26 -12.09 3.74 1.71
N ASN A 27 -11.62 4.63 2.59
CA ASN A 27 -11.30 4.36 3.99
C ASN A 27 -10.41 3.13 4.18
N THR A 28 -9.30 3.09 3.44
CA THR A 28 -8.32 2.00 3.55
C THR A 28 -6.93 2.52 3.90
N LEU A 29 -6.22 1.76 4.73
CA LEU A 29 -4.78 1.94 4.94
C LEU A 29 -4.03 1.11 3.89
N LEU A 30 -3.12 1.74 3.16
CA LEU A 30 -2.25 1.09 2.18
C LEU A 30 -0.81 1.11 2.70
N TRP A 31 -0.04 0.08 2.36
CA TRP A 31 1.41 0.06 2.56
C TRP A 31 2.07 -0.94 1.62
N THR A 32 3.38 -0.83 1.47
CA THR A 32 4.21 -1.79 0.72
C THR A 32 4.98 -2.69 1.67
N ASP A 33 5.13 -3.96 1.33
CA ASP A 33 6.26 -4.77 1.77
C ASP A 33 7.29 -4.80 0.64
N ILE A 34 8.37 -4.05 0.84
CA ILE A 34 9.35 -3.76 -0.22
C ILE A 34 10.10 -5.04 -0.62
N GLU A 35 10.50 -5.86 0.35
CA GLU A 35 11.26 -7.10 0.07
C GLU A 35 10.34 -8.21 -0.45
N ALA A 36 9.08 -8.26 -0.01
CA ALA A 36 8.12 -9.25 -0.51
C ALA A 36 7.45 -8.87 -1.84
N ARG A 37 7.70 -7.68 -2.39
CA ARG A 37 7.02 -7.14 -3.58
C ARG A 37 5.50 -7.17 -3.43
N THR A 38 4.98 -6.79 -2.27
CA THR A 38 3.55 -6.90 -1.97
C THR A 38 2.99 -5.54 -1.57
N VAL A 39 1.82 -5.18 -2.08
CA VAL A 39 1.00 -4.10 -1.53
C VAL A 39 -0.05 -4.73 -0.64
N TYR A 40 -0.23 -4.14 0.53
CA TYR A 40 -1.28 -4.48 1.45
C TYR A 40 -2.30 -3.36 1.53
N ARG A 41 -3.55 -3.74 1.75
CA ARG A 41 -4.65 -2.82 2.01
C ARG A 41 -5.46 -3.35 3.20
N LEU A 42 -5.57 -2.57 4.26
CA LEU A 42 -6.46 -2.85 5.39
C LEU A 42 -7.71 -1.98 5.26
N THR A 43 -8.88 -2.61 5.16
CA THR A 43 -10.16 -1.91 5.10
C THR A 43 -10.61 -1.45 6.49
N SER A 44 -11.61 -0.56 6.54
CA SER A 44 -12.23 -0.14 7.81
C SER A 44 -12.94 -1.27 8.57
N ASN A 45 -13.15 -2.42 7.92
CA ASN A 45 -13.76 -3.61 8.52
C ASN A 45 -12.71 -4.65 8.93
N ASP A 46 -11.45 -4.23 9.06
CA ASP A 46 -10.29 -5.06 9.39
C ASP A 46 -10.01 -6.20 8.38
N GLU A 47 -10.48 -6.06 7.13
CA GLU A 47 -10.17 -6.98 6.05
C GLU A 47 -8.81 -6.63 5.43
N LEU A 48 -7.92 -7.62 5.34
CA LEU A 48 -6.61 -7.49 4.71
C LEU A 48 -6.66 -8.01 3.27
N VAL A 49 -6.44 -7.11 2.31
CA VAL A 49 -6.27 -7.45 0.90
C VAL A 49 -4.79 -7.33 0.55
N THR A 50 -4.29 -8.29 -0.24
CA THR A 50 -2.89 -8.33 -0.66
C THR A 50 -2.78 -8.44 -2.17
N ASN A 51 -1.79 -7.73 -2.74
CA ASN A 51 -1.51 -7.72 -4.17
C ASN A 51 0.00 -7.89 -4.37
N VAL A 52 0.40 -9.00 -4.99
CA VAL A 52 1.81 -9.20 -5.38
C VAL A 52 2.09 -8.36 -6.62
N LEU A 53 3.17 -7.60 -6.56
CA LEU A 53 3.66 -6.73 -7.61
C LEU A 53 4.72 -7.45 -8.48
N PRO A 54 4.91 -7.01 -9.73
CA PRO A 54 5.98 -7.53 -10.58
C PRO A 54 7.38 -7.17 -10.06
N GLU A 55 7.49 -6.11 -9.25
CA GLU A 55 8.76 -5.56 -8.75
C GLU A 55 8.58 -4.99 -7.34
N ARG A 56 9.71 -4.77 -6.64
CA ARG A 56 9.74 -4.08 -5.34
C ARG A 56 9.15 -2.68 -5.48
N ALA A 57 8.38 -2.23 -4.50
CA ALA A 57 7.86 -0.87 -4.46
C ALA A 57 8.19 -0.23 -3.12
N ALA A 58 8.80 0.95 -3.13
CA ALA A 58 9.16 1.68 -1.92
C ALA A 58 8.00 2.51 -1.35
N PHE A 59 7.00 2.82 -2.17
CA PHE A 59 5.79 3.52 -1.77
C PHE A 59 4.62 3.20 -2.71
N ILE A 60 3.42 3.50 -2.24
CA ILE A 60 2.18 3.53 -3.00
C ILE A 60 1.35 4.74 -2.59
N PHE A 61 0.75 5.46 -3.54
CA PHE A 61 -0.19 6.54 -3.25
C PHE A 61 -1.42 6.48 -4.16
N PRO A 62 -2.64 6.66 -3.61
CA PRO A 62 -3.84 6.76 -4.43
C PRO A 62 -3.82 8.03 -5.29
N ARG A 63 -4.36 7.93 -6.50
CA ARG A 63 -4.50 9.06 -7.41
C ARG A 63 -5.92 9.62 -7.35
N ALA A 64 -6.04 10.94 -7.52
CA ALA A 64 -7.35 11.62 -7.57
C ALA A 64 -8.28 11.12 -8.70
N ARG A 65 -7.71 10.63 -9.81
CA ARG A 65 -8.45 10.10 -10.97
C ARG A 65 -8.56 8.56 -10.99
N GLY A 66 -8.40 7.92 -9.83
CA GLY A 66 -8.33 6.47 -9.70
C GLY A 66 -6.95 5.88 -10.03
N GLY A 67 -6.73 4.67 -9.50
CA GLY A 67 -5.48 3.94 -9.55
C GLY A 67 -4.42 4.52 -8.61
N PHE A 68 -3.16 4.14 -8.85
CA PHE A 68 -2.06 4.42 -7.95
C PHE A 68 -0.84 5.03 -8.65
N VAL A 69 0.01 5.68 -7.86
CA VAL A 69 1.42 5.94 -8.20
C VAL A 69 2.27 5.04 -7.31
N LEU A 70 3.24 4.33 -7.89
CA LEU A 70 4.20 3.51 -7.16
C LEU A 70 5.63 3.89 -7.51
N GLY A 71 6.55 3.70 -6.56
CA GLY A 71 7.99 3.85 -6.78
C GLY A 71 8.67 2.50 -6.89
N PHE A 72 8.89 2.03 -8.13
CA PHE A 72 9.76 0.90 -8.42
C PHE A 72 11.24 1.32 -8.36
N PRO A 73 12.21 0.38 -8.28
CA PRO A 73 13.61 0.71 -8.01
C PRO A 73 14.23 1.69 -9.01
N GLN A 74 13.74 1.69 -10.26
CA GLN A 74 14.26 2.51 -11.35
C GLN A 74 13.20 3.39 -12.02
N ALA A 75 11.97 3.44 -11.50
CA ALA A 75 10.89 4.18 -12.13
C ALA A 75 9.79 4.56 -11.15
N VAL A 76 9.18 5.72 -11.40
CA VAL A 76 7.85 6.03 -10.86
C VAL A 76 6.83 5.57 -11.90
N VAL A 77 5.87 4.76 -11.48
CA VAL A 77 4.86 4.17 -12.37
C VAL A 77 3.46 4.54 -11.93
N LEU A 78 2.59 4.67 -12.92
CA LEU A 78 1.15 4.68 -12.77
C LEU A 78 0.62 3.25 -12.81
N ALA A 79 -0.29 2.92 -11.88
CA ALA A 79 -1.02 1.67 -11.89
C ALA A 79 -2.54 1.87 -11.91
N ASP A 80 -3.25 0.87 -12.40
CA ASP A 80 -4.71 0.76 -12.28
C ASP A 80 -5.14 0.33 -10.87
N GLU A 81 -6.45 0.33 -10.59
CA GLU A 81 -7.00 -0.03 -9.27
C GLU A 81 -6.69 -1.48 -8.87
N ALA A 82 -6.64 -2.38 -9.85
CA ALA A 82 -6.38 -3.80 -9.62
C ALA A 82 -4.88 -4.11 -9.43
N LEU A 83 -3.99 -3.11 -9.57
CA LEU A 83 -2.54 -3.29 -9.58
C LEU A 83 -2.09 -4.36 -10.60
N SER A 84 -2.73 -4.34 -11.77
CA SER A 84 -2.54 -5.31 -12.85
C SER A 84 -1.81 -4.73 -14.06
N GLN A 85 -1.85 -3.41 -14.23
CA GLN A 85 -1.21 -2.69 -15.32
C GLN A 85 -0.33 -1.58 -14.76
N PHE A 86 0.89 -1.45 -15.30
CA PHE A 86 1.86 -0.46 -14.87
C PHE A 86 2.41 0.27 -16.09
N SER A 87 2.50 1.59 -16.00
CA SER A 87 3.08 2.44 -17.06
C SER A 87 3.99 3.48 -16.42
N PRO A 88 5.12 3.84 -17.04
CA PRO A 88 5.94 4.95 -16.54
C PRO A 88 5.11 6.23 -16.41
N LEU A 89 5.39 7.01 -15.36
CA LEU A 89 4.82 8.34 -15.18
C LEU A 89 5.30 9.31 -16.28
#